data_AF-A0A9N9K2T4-F1
#
_entry.id   AF-A0A9N9K2T4-F1
#
_cell.length_a   1.000
_cell.length_b   1.000
_cell.length_c   1.000
_cell.angle_alpha   90.00
_cell.angle_beta   90.00
_cell.angle_gamma   90.00
#
_symmetry.space_group_name_H-M   'P 1'
#
loop_
_entity.id
_entity.type
_entity.pdbx_description
1 polymer ?
#
loop_
_entity_poly.entity_id
_entity_poly.type
_entity_poly.pdbx_seq_one_letter_code
_entity_poly.pdbx_strand_id
1 'polypeptide(L)'
;MPTLSEPLCPKSIFWTNLILLGFNPSELAKGTYSTVTFDKDVFTKGSPNSVKAMELIVWFLFKKLDDSLTTTKFTCWPILDLPSSLHFRTVVYKWLDQLKKDGCLGNMDIVLRRTLFDECQGERFERLIMAFSNHVLKVTMDRDYQHYNRAPKIGFIELKESAPELLKWILKIYIKMQTDNFLQKTRERTICQSRWKNLAEKLSSHLYDVIDRNNELEKRIHEFHKEKHINRRENVTIEQLSFKRIKQLEDARLIWNSCLSWIQENQNYIVSIEDVINDRANKYRLNGQDISLQVPEIMMNMWEDEFQKARISPWQCGRLDLISLLKLWRFALQTLNDKIINSKTIQHQTLESLENESLSFTVKKLEEQLTEQKRQVKSLSMLKNSLRIRLNEINES
;
A
#
# COMPACT_ATOMS: atom_id res chain seq x y z
N MET A 1 34.89 5.22 48.14
CA MET A 1 35.59 5.49 46.87
C MET A 1 36.20 4.19 46.36
N PRO A 2 35.55 3.44 45.46
CA PRO A 2 36.19 2.35 44.77
C PRO A 2 36.85 2.89 43.49
N THR A 3 38.12 2.54 43.34
CA THR A 3 39.02 2.92 42.26
C THR A 3 38.54 2.37 40.91
N LEU A 4 38.11 3.27 40.02
CA LEU A 4 37.92 3.01 38.59
C LEU A 4 39.29 2.87 37.91
N SER A 5 39.98 1.75 38.15
CA SER A 5 41.28 1.48 37.51
C SER A 5 41.65 0.00 37.50
N GLU A 6 40.73 -0.87 37.07
CA GLU A 6 41.07 -2.19 36.52
C GLU A 6 40.43 -2.32 35.13
N PRO A 7 41.14 -2.84 34.11
CA PRO A 7 40.50 -3.16 32.83
C PRO A 7 39.33 -4.11 33.12
N LEU A 8 38.13 -3.78 32.63
CA LEU A 8 36.93 -4.57 32.90
C LEU A 8 37.20 -6.05 32.56
N CYS A 9 37.35 -6.87 33.60
CA CYS A 9 37.62 -8.29 33.45
C CYS A 9 36.45 -8.95 32.68
N PRO A 10 36.70 -9.87 31.72
CA PRO A 10 35.65 -10.53 30.94
C PRO A 10 34.51 -11.10 31.78
N LYS A 11 34.83 -11.60 32.97
CA LYS A 11 33.88 -12.11 33.95
C LYS A 11 32.89 -11.06 34.46
N SER A 12 33.38 -9.86 34.76
CA SER A 12 32.58 -8.74 35.24
C SER A 12 31.63 -8.22 34.16
N ILE A 13 32.13 -8.13 32.91
CA ILE A 13 31.32 -7.72 31.75
C ILE A 13 30.20 -8.73 31.51
N PHE A 14 30.54 -10.02 31.45
CA PHE A 14 29.57 -11.08 31.29
C PHE A 14 28.47 -11.05 32.37
N TRP A 15 28.85 -10.95 33.64
CA TRP A 15 27.90 -10.91 34.74
C TRP A 15 26.98 -9.68 34.66
N THR A 16 27.54 -8.53 34.34
CA THR A 16 26.77 -7.30 34.13
C THR A 16 25.77 -7.46 32.99
N ASN A 17 26.18 -8.06 31.87
CA ASN A 17 25.30 -8.32 30.72
C ASN A 17 24.14 -9.25 31.08
N LEU A 18 24.39 -10.29 31.89
CA LEU A 18 23.32 -11.17 32.35
C LEU A 18 22.29 -10.44 33.20
N ILE A 19 22.74 -9.61 34.15
CA ILE A 19 21.84 -8.81 34.97
C ILE A 19 21.03 -7.85 34.10
N LEU A 20 21.67 -7.19 33.12
CA LEU A 20 20.98 -6.28 32.18
C LEU A 20 19.94 -6.99 31.31
N LEU A 21 20.16 -8.25 30.96
CA LEU A 21 19.20 -9.09 30.24
C LEU A 21 18.04 -9.58 31.13
N GLY A 22 18.07 -9.27 32.42
CA GLY A 22 17.07 -9.69 33.41
C GLY A 22 17.27 -11.14 33.88
N PHE A 23 18.51 -11.61 33.93
CA PHE A 23 18.81 -12.93 34.50
C PHE A 23 18.58 -12.92 36.01
N ASN A 24 17.55 -13.62 36.46
CA ASN A 24 17.25 -13.81 37.88
C ASN A 24 17.63 -15.24 38.30
N PRO A 25 18.72 -15.42 39.08
CA PRO A 25 19.14 -16.74 39.57
C PRO A 25 18.04 -17.44 40.36
N SER A 26 17.30 -16.70 41.19
CA SER A 26 16.26 -17.26 42.07
C SER A 26 15.02 -17.79 41.35
N GLU A 27 14.71 -17.26 40.16
CA GLU A 27 13.52 -17.68 39.38
C GLU A 27 13.83 -18.85 38.46
N LEU A 28 15.02 -18.85 37.85
CA LEU A 28 15.44 -19.83 36.84
C LEU A 28 16.10 -21.08 37.46
N ALA A 29 16.75 -20.97 38.62
CA ALA A 29 17.45 -22.08 39.28
C ALA A 29 16.52 -22.98 40.12
N LYS A 30 15.38 -23.40 39.57
CA LYS A 30 14.46 -24.34 40.23
C LYS A 30 14.73 -25.79 39.79
N GLY A 31 14.73 -26.74 40.73
CA GLY A 31 14.91 -28.16 40.45
C GLY A 31 16.38 -28.59 40.32
N THR A 32 16.75 -29.22 39.20
CA THR A 32 18.08 -29.83 38.97
C THR A 32 19.26 -28.83 39.02
N TYR A 33 18.95 -27.53 38.92
CA TYR A 33 19.90 -26.42 38.92
C TYR A 33 19.94 -25.64 40.25
N SER A 34 19.15 -26.03 41.26
CA SER A 34 19.09 -25.32 42.55
C SER A 34 20.38 -25.41 43.37
N THR A 35 21.27 -26.36 43.05
CA THR A 35 22.59 -26.51 43.69
C THR A 35 23.68 -25.66 43.05
N VAL A 36 23.36 -24.83 42.04
CA VAL A 36 24.31 -24.00 41.31
C VAL A 36 24.31 -22.60 41.89
N THR A 37 25.47 -22.13 42.34
CA THR A 37 25.67 -20.74 42.76
C THR A 37 26.04 -19.89 41.55
N PHE A 38 25.18 -18.94 41.18
CA PHE A 38 25.41 -18.00 40.08
C PHE A 38 26.07 -16.71 40.60
N ASP A 39 27.32 -16.50 40.20
CA ASP A 39 28.14 -15.31 40.50
C ASP A 39 29.10 -15.01 39.33
N LYS A 40 29.81 -13.88 39.38
CA LYS A 40 30.87 -13.47 38.45
C LYS A 40 31.88 -14.59 38.15
N ASP A 41 32.21 -15.40 39.14
CA ASP A 41 33.28 -16.41 39.05
C ASP A 41 32.78 -17.82 38.70
N VAL A 42 31.53 -17.99 38.24
CA VAL A 42 30.89 -19.28 37.89
C VAL A 42 31.71 -20.16 36.94
N PHE A 43 32.43 -19.55 36.00
CA PHE A 43 33.24 -20.26 35.01
C PHE A 43 34.75 -20.23 35.32
N THR A 44 35.12 -19.77 36.52
CA THR A 44 36.51 -19.82 36.97
C THR A 44 36.91 -21.28 37.16
N LYS A 45 38.18 -21.58 36.86
CA LYS A 45 38.74 -22.92 37.05
C LYS A 45 38.58 -23.37 38.50
N GLY A 46 37.97 -24.53 38.72
CA GLY A 46 37.70 -25.08 40.06
C GLY A 46 36.31 -24.76 40.63
N SER A 47 35.47 -24.01 39.90
CA SER A 47 34.07 -23.78 40.29
C SER A 47 33.25 -25.07 40.20
N PRO A 48 32.49 -25.44 41.25
CA PRO A 48 31.61 -26.59 41.20
C PRO A 48 30.42 -26.34 40.26
N ASN A 49 29.95 -27.38 39.56
CA ASN A 49 28.75 -27.35 38.72
C ASN A 49 28.77 -26.36 37.53
N SER A 50 29.96 -25.98 37.03
CA SER A 50 30.11 -25.08 35.88
C SER A 50 29.35 -25.53 34.61
N VAL A 51 29.26 -26.85 34.38
CA VAL A 51 28.54 -27.41 33.22
C VAL A 51 27.04 -27.15 33.33
N LYS A 52 26.44 -27.42 34.51
CA LYS A 52 25.02 -27.13 34.77
C LYS A 52 24.73 -25.63 34.71
N ALA A 53 25.69 -24.81 35.18
CA ALA A 53 25.58 -23.36 35.06
C ALA A 53 25.60 -22.90 33.59
N MET A 54 26.50 -23.47 32.78
CA MET A 54 26.58 -23.21 31.34
C MET A 54 25.26 -23.56 30.63
N GLU A 55 24.70 -24.73 30.92
CA GLU A 55 23.45 -25.18 30.30
C GLU A 55 22.31 -24.19 30.52
N LEU A 56 22.12 -23.75 31.76
CA LEU A 56 21.07 -22.80 32.11
C LEU A 56 21.33 -21.40 31.54
N ILE A 57 22.55 -20.89 31.66
CA ILE A 57 22.92 -19.55 31.17
C ILE A 57 22.80 -19.49 29.65
N VAL A 58 23.34 -20.48 28.93
CA VAL A 58 23.32 -20.49 27.47
C VAL A 58 21.90 -20.70 26.94
N TRP A 59 21.10 -21.55 27.58
CA TRP A 59 19.68 -21.68 27.23
C TRP A 59 18.94 -20.35 27.43
N PHE A 60 19.16 -19.65 28.55
CA PHE A 60 18.58 -18.32 28.79
C PHE A 60 19.00 -17.30 27.72
N LEU A 61 20.29 -17.25 27.38
CA LEU A 61 20.82 -16.34 26.36
C LEU A 61 20.23 -16.62 24.98
N PHE A 62 20.11 -17.90 24.57
CA PHE A 62 19.45 -18.25 23.32
C PHE A 62 17.96 -17.93 23.35
N LYS A 63 17.29 -18.17 24.47
CA LYS A 63 15.87 -17.81 24.65
C LYS A 63 15.63 -16.31 24.47
N LYS A 64 16.54 -15.47 25.01
CA LYS A 64 16.50 -14.01 24.81
C LYS A 64 16.83 -13.60 23.38
N LEU A 65 17.70 -14.33 22.69
CA LEU A 65 18.01 -14.09 21.29
C LEU A 65 16.82 -14.43 20.39
N ASP A 66 16.25 -15.63 20.51
CA ASP A 66 15.07 -16.04 19.76
C ASP A 66 14.37 -17.22 20.45
N ASP A 67 13.25 -16.95 21.10
CA ASP A 67 12.47 -17.95 21.84
C ASP A 67 11.94 -19.07 20.92
N SER A 68 11.54 -18.72 19.69
CA SER A 68 10.97 -19.66 18.73
C SER A 68 12.01 -20.62 18.15
N LEU A 69 13.20 -20.11 17.80
CA LEU A 69 14.30 -20.95 17.32
C LEU A 69 14.94 -21.77 18.45
N THR A 70 14.93 -21.26 19.68
CA THR A 70 15.49 -21.96 20.84
C THR A 70 14.66 -23.17 21.21
N THR A 71 13.33 -23.03 21.27
CA THR A 71 12.42 -24.14 21.59
C THR A 71 12.43 -25.24 20.52
N THR A 72 12.60 -24.88 19.25
CA THR A 72 12.70 -25.85 18.14
C THR A 72 14.05 -26.57 18.07
N LYS A 73 15.17 -25.88 18.32
CA LYS A 73 16.52 -26.48 18.27
C LYS A 73 16.88 -27.26 19.54
N PHE A 74 16.40 -26.84 20.71
CA PHE A 74 16.69 -27.50 21.99
C PHE A 74 15.53 -28.40 22.44
N THR A 75 15.27 -29.47 21.69
CA THR A 75 14.30 -30.52 22.06
C THR A 75 14.68 -31.29 23.33
N CYS A 76 15.93 -31.18 23.76
CA CYS A 76 16.51 -31.82 24.94
C CYS A 76 16.30 -31.04 26.25
N TRP A 77 15.56 -29.93 26.23
CA TRP A 77 15.26 -29.13 27.41
C TRP A 77 13.94 -29.56 28.07
N PRO A 78 13.89 -29.85 29.38
CA PRO A 78 14.95 -29.71 30.40
C PRO A 78 15.94 -30.89 30.44
N ILE A 79 17.21 -30.60 30.72
CA ILE A 79 18.27 -31.60 30.81
C ILE A 79 18.17 -32.34 32.15
N LEU A 80 17.81 -33.63 32.09
CA LEU A 80 17.73 -34.53 33.24
C LEU A 80 18.83 -35.60 33.22
N ASP A 81 19.26 -36.01 32.01
CA ASP A 81 20.18 -37.13 31.80
C ASP A 81 21.48 -36.71 31.10
N LEU A 82 22.55 -37.49 31.31
CA LEU A 82 23.86 -37.26 30.70
C LEU A 82 23.85 -37.26 29.15
N PRO A 83 23.11 -38.13 28.45
CA PRO A 83 23.01 -38.09 26.98
C PRO A 83 22.38 -36.79 26.48
N SER A 84 21.37 -36.28 27.19
CA SER A 84 20.69 -35.03 26.88
C SER A 84 21.63 -33.83 27.06
N SER A 85 22.48 -33.86 28.10
CA SER A 85 23.54 -32.85 28.30
C SER A 85 24.58 -32.86 27.16
N LEU A 86 25.01 -34.03 26.71
CA LEU A 86 25.96 -34.16 25.57
C LEU A 86 25.34 -33.67 24.26
N HIS A 87 24.06 -33.99 24.03
CA HIS A 87 23.32 -33.50 22.88
C HIS A 87 23.16 -31.98 22.91
N PHE A 88 22.76 -31.42 24.06
CA PHE A 88 22.65 -29.97 24.26
C PHE A 88 23.96 -29.25 23.92
N ARG A 89 25.09 -29.72 24.47
CA ARG A 89 26.43 -29.16 24.19
C ARG A 89 26.80 -29.21 22.71
N THR A 90 26.44 -30.29 22.02
CA THR A 90 26.68 -30.43 20.58
C THR A 90 25.88 -29.40 19.77
N VAL A 91 24.61 -29.18 20.15
CA VAL A 91 23.73 -28.18 19.52
C VAL A 91 24.25 -26.76 19.78
N VAL A 92 24.62 -26.44 21.03
CA VAL A 92 25.23 -25.16 21.41
C VAL A 92 26.50 -24.88 20.60
N TYR A 93 27.42 -25.85 20.50
CA TYR A 93 28.64 -25.70 19.72
C TYR A 93 28.35 -25.38 18.26
N LYS A 94 27.44 -26.13 17.62
CA LYS A 94 27.07 -25.92 16.21
C LYS A 94 26.47 -24.54 15.99
N TRP A 95 25.59 -24.09 16.90
CA TRP A 95 24.92 -22.80 16.76
C TRP A 95 25.88 -21.63 17.01
N LEU A 96 26.76 -21.73 18.01
CA LEU A 96 27.79 -20.72 18.24
C LEU A 96 28.84 -20.67 17.11
N ASP A 97 29.17 -21.81 16.49
CA ASP A 97 30.06 -21.84 15.32
C ASP A 97 29.42 -21.16 14.09
N GLN A 98 28.11 -21.32 13.89
CA GLN A 98 27.35 -20.58 12.88
C GLN A 98 27.38 -19.07 13.16
N LEU A 99 27.03 -18.66 14.38
CA LEU A 99 27.06 -17.24 14.78
C LEU A 99 28.47 -16.63 14.65
N LYS A 100 29.53 -17.42 14.83
CA LYS A 100 30.90 -16.97 14.59
C LYS A 100 31.16 -16.73 13.10
N LYS A 101 30.74 -17.65 12.24
CA LYS A 101 30.88 -17.53 10.77
C LYS A 101 30.11 -16.33 10.22
N ASP A 102 28.96 -16.04 10.83
CA ASP A 102 28.13 -14.89 10.47
C ASP A 102 28.69 -13.55 11.00
N GLY A 103 29.82 -13.56 11.71
CA GLY A 103 30.49 -12.37 12.26
C GLY A 103 29.78 -11.77 13.49
N CYS A 104 28.79 -12.46 14.05
CA CYS A 104 27.94 -11.95 15.13
C CYS A 104 28.67 -11.81 16.48
N LEU A 105 29.68 -12.65 16.74
CA LEU A 105 30.46 -12.68 17.98
C LEU A 105 31.61 -11.64 18.04
N GLY A 106 31.70 -10.76 17.03
CA GLY A 106 32.73 -9.73 16.91
C GLY A 106 34.09 -10.27 16.46
N ASN A 107 35.01 -9.38 16.08
CA ASN A 107 36.35 -9.71 15.56
C ASN A 107 37.33 -10.18 16.67
N MET A 108 36.85 -10.83 17.72
CA MET A 108 37.72 -11.41 18.73
C MET A 108 38.25 -12.76 18.25
N ASP A 109 39.55 -13.02 18.44
CA ASP A 109 40.24 -14.29 18.11
C ASP A 109 39.79 -15.45 19.03
N ILE A 110 38.48 -15.74 19.04
CA ILE A 110 37.88 -16.80 19.84
C ILE A 110 37.96 -18.10 19.07
N VAL A 111 38.83 -19.00 19.50
CA VAL A 111 38.96 -20.34 18.91
C VAL A 111 37.91 -21.27 19.54
N LEU A 112 36.82 -21.54 18.82
CA LEU A 112 35.78 -22.50 19.21
C LEU A 112 36.30 -23.94 19.03
N ARG A 113 36.42 -24.68 20.13
CA ARG A 113 36.70 -26.12 20.15
C ARG A 113 35.60 -26.83 20.94
N ARG A 114 35.23 -28.05 20.53
CA ARG A 114 34.22 -28.85 21.24
C ARG A 114 34.60 -29.09 22.70
N THR A 115 35.88 -29.36 22.97
CA THR A 115 36.43 -29.57 24.32
C THR A 115 36.20 -28.40 25.27
N LEU A 116 35.99 -27.18 24.76
CA LEU A 116 35.70 -26.01 25.58
C LEU A 116 34.34 -26.11 26.27
N PHE A 117 33.38 -26.79 25.64
CA PHE A 117 32.05 -27.06 26.19
C PHE A 117 32.03 -28.33 27.06
N ASP A 118 33.11 -29.12 27.05
CA ASP A 118 33.26 -30.27 27.95
C ASP A 118 33.75 -29.84 29.33
N GLU A 119 34.68 -28.89 29.37
CA GLU A 119 35.25 -28.35 30.61
C GLU A 119 34.42 -27.17 31.18
N CYS A 120 33.77 -26.37 30.33
CA CYS A 120 32.97 -25.19 30.71
C CYS A 120 33.64 -24.25 31.73
N GLN A 121 34.97 -24.16 31.72
CA GLN A 121 35.76 -23.40 32.68
C GLN A 121 36.97 -22.74 32.02
N GLY A 122 37.45 -21.67 32.66
CA GLY A 122 38.70 -21.01 32.31
C GLY A 122 38.55 -19.82 31.36
N GLU A 123 39.63 -19.07 31.23
CA GLU A 123 39.67 -17.75 30.61
C GLU A 123 39.19 -17.74 29.14
N ARG A 124 39.44 -18.82 28.39
CA ARG A 124 38.98 -18.95 27.00
C ARG A 124 37.46 -19.08 26.91
N PHE A 125 36.86 -19.82 27.83
CA PHE A 125 35.41 -20.00 27.90
C PHE A 125 34.72 -18.72 28.40
N GLU A 126 35.31 -18.06 29.40
CA GLU A 126 34.84 -16.77 29.90
C GLU A 126 34.80 -15.70 28.79
N ARG A 127 35.85 -15.62 27.96
CA ARG A 127 35.87 -14.72 26.80
C ARG A 127 34.80 -15.06 25.76
N LEU A 128 34.57 -16.34 25.49
CA LEU A 128 33.52 -16.78 24.57
C LEU A 128 32.13 -16.38 25.07
N ILE A 129 31.82 -16.70 26.33
CA ILE A 129 30.52 -16.41 26.94
C ILE A 129 30.30 -14.90 27.11
N MET A 130 31.34 -14.14 27.43
CA MET A 130 31.29 -12.68 27.39
C MET A 130 30.90 -12.17 25.99
N ALA A 131 31.58 -12.62 24.93
CA ALA A 131 31.27 -12.20 23.56
C ALA A 131 29.84 -12.59 23.15
N PHE A 132 29.40 -13.78 23.53
CA PHE A 132 28.04 -14.23 23.27
C PHE A 132 27.00 -13.39 24.04
N SER A 133 27.21 -13.12 25.32
CA SER A 133 26.31 -12.26 26.11
C SER A 133 26.25 -10.83 25.57
N ASN A 134 27.36 -10.27 25.09
CA ASN A 134 27.41 -8.96 24.44
C ASN A 134 26.58 -8.94 23.15
N HIS A 135 26.70 -9.98 22.33
CA HIS A 135 25.91 -10.10 21.11
C HIS A 135 24.41 -10.16 21.43
N VAL A 136 24.00 -11.02 22.36
CA VAL A 136 22.60 -11.17 22.77
C VAL A 136 22.07 -9.86 23.36
N LEU A 137 22.83 -9.19 24.23
CA LEU A 137 22.46 -7.88 24.78
C LEU A 137 22.26 -6.84 23.68
N LYS A 138 23.19 -6.75 22.73
CA LYS A 138 23.07 -5.82 21.59
C LYS A 138 21.82 -6.08 20.77
N VAL A 139 21.57 -7.34 20.39
CA VAL A 139 20.39 -7.71 19.59
C VAL A 139 19.10 -7.47 20.35
N THR A 140 19.07 -7.75 21.66
CA THR A 140 17.89 -7.51 22.50
C THR A 140 17.64 -6.00 22.67
N MET A 141 18.69 -5.20 22.88
CA MET A 141 18.59 -3.74 22.93
C MET A 141 18.09 -3.17 21.60
N ASP A 142 18.62 -3.63 20.47
CA ASP A 142 18.18 -3.17 19.15
C ASP A 142 16.72 -3.57 18.85
N ARG A 143 16.25 -4.72 19.34
CA ARG A 143 14.88 -5.19 19.15
C ARG A 143 13.88 -4.45 20.04
N ASP A 144 14.13 -4.45 21.34
CA ASP A 144 13.16 -4.01 22.35
C ASP A 144 13.24 -2.49 22.58
N TYR A 145 14.42 -1.92 22.36
CA TYR A 145 14.74 -0.52 22.68
C TYR A 145 15.08 0.31 21.44
N GLN A 146 14.67 -0.13 20.25
CA GLN A 146 14.82 0.57 18.97
C GLN A 146 14.37 2.05 19.05
N HIS A 147 13.36 2.35 19.89
CA HIS A 147 12.82 3.68 20.15
C HIS A 147 13.52 4.47 21.28
N TYR A 148 14.30 3.81 22.14
CA TYR A 148 15.14 4.44 23.17
C TYR A 148 16.52 4.86 22.64
N ASN A 149 16.78 4.67 21.34
CA ASN A 149 17.70 5.51 20.58
C ASN A 149 17.25 6.99 20.49
N ARG A 150 16.31 7.44 21.33
CA ARG A 150 16.24 8.85 21.73
C ARG A 150 17.35 9.09 22.73
N ALA A 151 18.36 9.82 22.29
CA ALA A 151 19.45 10.25 23.14
C ALA A 151 18.93 10.69 24.51
N PRO A 152 19.43 10.10 25.61
CA PRO A 152 19.10 10.57 26.95
C PRO A 152 19.35 12.08 27.01
N LYS A 153 18.47 12.83 27.68
CA LYS A 153 18.77 14.23 27.98
C LYS A 153 19.89 14.25 29.02
N ILE A 154 21.13 14.25 28.56
CA ILE A 154 22.29 14.27 29.45
C ILE A 154 22.41 15.70 30.00
N GLY A 155 22.40 15.82 31.32
CA GLY A 155 22.76 17.06 32.02
C GLY A 155 24.24 17.36 31.76
N PHE A 156 24.53 18.10 30.69
CA PHE A 156 25.91 18.46 30.31
C PHE A 156 26.68 19.21 31.41
N ILE A 157 25.95 19.83 32.35
CA ILE A 157 26.49 20.59 33.46
C ILE A 157 27.14 19.65 34.50
N GLU A 158 26.41 18.63 34.93
CA GLU A 158 26.87 17.66 35.95
C GLU A 158 28.03 16.78 35.44
N LEU A 159 28.03 16.43 34.14
CA LEU A 159 29.09 15.59 33.56
C LEU A 159 30.40 16.32 33.30
N LYS A 160 30.35 17.64 33.07
CA LYS A 160 31.54 18.45 32.76
C LYS A 160 32.47 18.55 33.97
N GLU A 161 31.91 18.58 35.18
CA GLU A 161 32.67 18.72 36.43
C GLU A 161 33.26 17.39 36.91
N SER A 162 32.62 16.25 36.61
CA SER A 162 32.99 14.95 37.17
C SER A 162 33.93 14.12 36.28
N ALA A 163 33.79 14.14 34.94
CA ALA A 163 34.64 13.34 34.04
C ALA A 163 34.68 13.87 32.59
N PRO A 164 35.65 14.74 32.23
CA PRO A 164 35.73 15.36 30.90
C PRO A 164 36.03 14.38 29.76
N GLU A 165 36.75 13.28 30.02
CA GLU A 165 37.04 12.26 29.00
C GLU A 165 35.80 11.44 28.63
N LEU A 166 34.94 11.13 29.60
CA LEU A 166 33.66 10.44 29.34
C LEU A 166 32.71 11.36 28.56
N LEU A 167 32.68 12.65 28.90
CA LEU A 167 31.90 13.65 28.15
C LEU A 167 32.30 13.70 26.67
N LYS A 168 33.60 13.65 26.35
CA LYS A 168 34.09 13.62 24.97
C LYS A 168 33.61 12.41 24.19
N TRP A 169 33.65 11.21 24.79
CA TRP A 169 33.15 9.98 24.17
C TRP A 169 31.63 10.00 23.99
N ILE A 170 30.91 10.44 25.01
CA ILE A 170 29.45 10.60 24.98
C ILE A 170 29.05 11.60 23.89
N LEU A 171 29.75 12.73 23.75
CA LEU A 171 29.52 13.70 22.70
C LEU A 171 29.79 13.12 21.30
N LYS A 172 30.88 12.37 21.12
CA LYS A 172 31.16 11.69 19.84
C LYS A 172 30.06 10.71 19.46
N ILE A 173 29.58 9.91 20.41
CA ILE A 173 28.48 8.96 20.21
C ILE A 173 27.20 9.72 19.87
N TYR A 174 26.88 10.77 20.62
CA TYR A 174 25.71 11.60 20.40
C TYR A 174 25.74 12.27 19.02
N ILE A 175 26.88 12.82 18.61
CA ILE A 175 27.06 13.42 17.28
C ILE A 175 26.83 12.36 16.21
N LYS A 176 27.47 11.19 16.31
CA LYS A 176 27.32 10.11 15.34
C LYS A 176 25.85 9.65 15.22
N MET A 177 25.20 9.47 16.37
CA MET A 177 23.80 9.07 16.44
C MET A 177 22.88 10.11 15.80
N GLN A 178 23.14 11.40 16.07
CA GLN A 178 22.37 12.49 15.48
C GLN A 178 22.62 12.60 13.97
N THR A 179 23.86 12.39 13.51
CA THR A 179 24.18 12.35 12.07
C THR A 179 23.49 11.19 11.39
N ASP A 180 23.47 10.00 11.99
CA ASP A 180 22.84 8.81 11.42
C ASP A 180 21.31 9.00 11.31
N ASN A 181 20.68 9.55 12.36
CA ASN A 181 19.27 9.91 12.35
C ASN A 181 18.95 10.97 11.28
N PHE A 182 19.80 12.00 11.17
CA PHE A 182 19.66 13.02 10.13
C PHE A 182 19.78 12.43 8.73
N LEU A 183 20.76 11.55 8.49
CA LEU A 183 20.96 10.87 7.20
C LEU A 183 19.77 9.97 6.86
N GLN A 184 19.27 9.19 7.83
CA GLN A 184 18.09 8.35 7.63
C GLN A 184 16.86 9.19 7.28
N LYS A 185 16.56 10.23 8.07
CA LYS A 185 15.46 11.16 7.79
C LYS A 185 15.62 11.84 6.43
N THR A 186 16.84 12.17 6.04
CA THR A 186 17.12 12.76 4.72
C THR A 186 16.82 11.76 3.61
N ARG A 187 17.27 10.50 3.72
CA ARG A 187 16.96 9.45 2.75
C ARG A 187 15.45 9.22 2.61
N GLU A 188 14.74 9.13 3.73
CA GLU A 188 13.29 8.97 3.74
C GLU A 188 12.58 10.14 3.06
N ARG A 189 13.06 11.38 3.28
CA ARG A 189 12.57 12.58 2.58
C ARG A 189 12.84 12.50 1.09
N THR A 190 14.04 12.12 0.65
CA THR A 190 14.37 11.99 -0.78
C THR A 190 13.48 10.97 -1.47
N ILE A 191 13.22 9.83 -0.82
CA ILE A 191 12.32 8.78 -1.34
C ILE A 191 10.88 9.30 -1.41
N CYS A 192 10.40 10.02 -0.40
CA CYS A 192 9.05 10.59 -0.45
C CYS A 192 8.92 11.66 -1.53
N GLN A 193 9.93 12.52 -1.70
CA GLN A 193 9.96 13.55 -2.74
C GLN A 193 10.02 12.93 -4.15
N SER A 194 10.81 11.88 -4.38
CA SER A 194 10.85 11.21 -5.68
C SER A 194 9.53 10.53 -6.00
N ARG A 195 8.89 9.89 -5.01
CA ARG A 195 7.54 9.31 -5.17
C ARG A 195 6.50 10.38 -5.52
N TRP A 196 6.49 11.50 -4.79
CA TRP A 196 5.59 12.61 -5.07
C TRP A 196 5.81 13.17 -6.47
N LYS A 197 7.07 13.37 -6.88
CA LYS A 197 7.41 13.87 -8.22
C LYS A 197 6.91 12.91 -9.30
N ASN A 198 7.12 11.60 -9.15
CA ASN A 198 6.64 10.61 -10.11
C ASN A 198 5.10 10.60 -10.20
N LEU A 199 4.39 10.73 -9.08
CA LEU A 199 2.92 10.82 -9.08
C LEU A 199 2.45 12.12 -9.76
N ALA A 200 3.09 13.24 -9.47
CA ALA A 200 2.79 14.52 -10.11
C ALA A 200 3.04 14.49 -11.63
N GLU A 201 4.13 13.87 -12.08
CA GLU A 201 4.42 13.67 -13.50
C GLU A 201 3.36 12.81 -14.19
N LYS A 202 2.94 11.69 -13.58
CA LYS A 202 1.85 10.85 -14.11
C LYS A 202 0.53 11.61 -14.23
N LEU A 203 0.15 12.33 -13.17
CA LEU A 203 -1.07 13.13 -13.17
C LEU A 203 -1.01 14.22 -14.24
N SER A 204 0.15 14.87 -14.38
CA SER A 204 0.35 15.91 -15.40
C SER A 204 0.24 15.34 -16.81
N SER A 205 0.84 14.18 -17.08
CA SER A 205 0.69 13.47 -18.37
C SER A 205 -0.77 13.16 -18.66
N HIS A 206 -1.52 12.65 -17.69
CA HIS A 206 -2.92 12.34 -17.87
C HIS A 206 -3.77 13.59 -18.11
N LEU A 207 -3.46 14.71 -17.43
CA LEU A 207 -4.10 16.00 -17.68
C LEU A 207 -3.82 16.50 -19.11
N TYR A 208 -2.58 16.39 -19.59
CA TYR A 208 -2.25 16.75 -20.97
C TYR A 208 -2.99 15.88 -21.98
N ASP A 209 -3.10 14.57 -21.77
CA ASP A 209 -3.87 13.68 -22.63
C ASP A 209 -5.37 14.05 -22.65
N VAL A 210 -5.93 14.42 -21.50
CA VAL A 210 -7.33 14.87 -21.41
C VAL A 210 -7.53 16.20 -22.13
N ILE A 211 -6.61 17.14 -21.98
CA ILE A 211 -6.63 18.43 -22.67
C ILE A 211 -6.54 18.22 -24.19
N ASP A 212 -5.64 17.35 -24.66
CA ASP A 212 -5.49 17.05 -26.08
C ASP A 212 -6.76 16.38 -26.66
N ARG A 213 -7.33 15.41 -25.95
CA ARG A 213 -8.64 14.82 -26.31
C ARG A 213 -9.75 15.86 -26.34
N ASN A 214 -9.79 16.79 -25.39
CA ASN A 214 -10.80 17.85 -25.38
C ASN A 214 -10.64 18.79 -26.58
N ASN A 215 -9.41 19.20 -26.90
CA ASN A 215 -9.11 20.01 -28.09
C ASN A 215 -9.47 19.30 -29.39
N GLU A 216 -9.19 17.99 -29.49
CA GLU A 216 -9.57 17.17 -30.64
C GLU A 216 -11.10 17.06 -30.78
N LEU A 217 -11.83 16.90 -29.68
CA LEU A 217 -13.29 16.91 -29.69
C LEU A 217 -13.84 18.28 -30.10
N GLU A 218 -13.27 19.38 -29.60
CA GLU A 218 -13.64 20.73 -30.01
C GLU A 218 -13.41 20.97 -31.51
N LYS A 219 -12.29 20.47 -32.06
CA LYS A 219 -12.04 20.49 -33.51
C LYS A 219 -13.11 19.71 -34.27
N ARG A 220 -13.44 18.49 -33.85
CA ARG A 220 -14.49 17.67 -34.49
C ARG A 220 -15.86 18.34 -34.42
N ILE A 221 -16.19 19.00 -33.31
CA ILE A 221 -17.42 19.80 -33.19
C ILE A 221 -17.38 20.95 -34.21
N HIS A 222 -16.25 21.66 -34.31
CA HIS A 222 -16.10 22.76 -35.27
C HIS A 222 -16.22 22.28 -36.72
N GLU A 223 -15.58 21.16 -37.07
CA GLU A 223 -15.67 20.53 -38.40
C GLU A 223 -17.09 20.08 -38.72
N PHE A 224 -17.79 19.42 -37.79
CA PHE A 224 -19.18 19.02 -37.97
C PHE A 224 -20.11 20.23 -38.18
N HIS A 225 -19.87 21.32 -37.45
CA HIS A 225 -20.59 22.57 -37.65
C HIS A 225 -20.25 23.20 -39.01
N LYS A 226 -18.98 23.18 -39.42
CA LYS A 226 -18.53 23.69 -40.72
C LYS A 226 -19.11 22.88 -41.88
N GLU A 227 -19.12 21.55 -41.82
CA GLU A 227 -19.74 20.67 -42.82
C GLU A 227 -21.26 20.88 -42.90
N LYS A 228 -21.95 21.04 -41.76
CA LYS A 228 -23.37 21.45 -41.77
C LYS A 228 -23.58 22.83 -42.38
N HIS A 229 -22.66 23.77 -42.16
CA HIS A 229 -22.74 25.10 -42.75
C HIS A 229 -22.41 25.10 -44.25
N ILE A 230 -21.50 24.26 -44.72
CA ILE A 230 -21.15 24.11 -46.15
C ILE A 230 -22.26 23.37 -46.90
N ASN A 231 -22.82 22.29 -46.34
CA ASN A 231 -23.95 21.56 -46.94
C ASN A 231 -25.28 22.35 -46.89
N ARG A 232 -25.36 23.43 -46.10
CA ARG A 232 -26.48 24.41 -46.16
C ARG A 232 -26.15 25.68 -46.94
N ARG A 233 -24.87 25.95 -47.25
CA ARG A 233 -24.41 27.10 -48.05
C ARG A 233 -23.98 26.66 -49.46
N GLU A 234 -24.81 25.88 -50.13
CA GLU A 234 -25.08 26.27 -51.51
C GLU A 234 -25.82 27.61 -51.42
N ASN A 235 -25.22 28.65 -52.00
CA ASN A 235 -25.56 30.06 -51.81
C ASN A 235 -27.05 30.37 -52.06
N VAL A 236 -27.88 30.24 -51.04
CA VAL A 236 -29.24 30.78 -51.05
C VAL A 236 -29.33 31.80 -49.93
N THR A 237 -29.30 33.08 -50.30
CA THR A 237 -29.52 34.20 -49.38
C THR A 237 -30.83 33.96 -48.62
N ILE A 238 -30.95 34.40 -47.37
CA ILE A 238 -32.17 34.21 -46.55
C ILE A 238 -33.43 34.66 -47.31
N GLU A 239 -33.30 35.69 -48.15
CA GLU A 239 -34.33 36.21 -49.05
C GLU A 239 -34.73 35.25 -50.18
N GLN A 240 -33.78 34.48 -50.73
CA GLN A 240 -34.08 33.48 -51.75
C GLN A 240 -34.71 32.22 -51.14
N LEU A 241 -34.36 31.86 -49.90
CA LEU A 241 -35.04 30.79 -49.15
C LEU A 241 -36.47 31.20 -48.76
N SER A 242 -36.66 32.45 -48.34
CA SER A 242 -38.01 32.97 -48.06
C SER A 242 -38.84 33.03 -49.33
N PHE A 243 -38.28 33.48 -50.46
CA PHE A 243 -38.97 33.47 -51.75
C PHE A 243 -39.34 32.05 -52.20
N LYS A 244 -38.40 31.08 -52.09
CA LYS A 244 -38.68 29.68 -52.45
C LYS A 244 -39.75 29.06 -51.55
N ARG A 245 -39.76 29.41 -50.26
CA ARG A 245 -40.78 28.97 -49.29
C ARG A 245 -42.14 29.63 -49.55
N ILE A 246 -42.17 30.91 -49.90
CA ILE A 246 -43.40 31.62 -50.29
C ILE A 246 -43.97 31.01 -51.56
N LYS A 247 -43.12 30.73 -52.56
CA LYS A 247 -43.53 30.07 -53.80
C LYS A 247 -44.10 28.66 -53.53
N GLN A 248 -43.43 27.85 -52.70
CA GLN A 248 -43.97 26.55 -52.29
C GLN A 248 -45.29 26.66 -51.53
N LEU A 249 -45.46 27.69 -50.70
CA LEU A 249 -46.73 27.98 -50.01
C LEU A 249 -47.82 28.42 -50.98
N GLU A 250 -47.48 29.18 -52.02
CA GLU A 250 -48.41 29.57 -53.09
C GLU A 250 -48.81 28.37 -53.95
N ASP A 251 -47.87 27.50 -54.33
CA ASP A 251 -48.16 26.25 -55.04
C ASP A 251 -49.07 25.35 -54.20
N ALA A 252 -48.76 25.19 -52.91
CA ALA A 252 -49.61 24.43 -51.98
C ALA A 252 -50.99 25.07 -51.81
N ARG A 253 -51.09 26.41 -51.77
CA ARG A 253 -52.37 27.13 -51.74
C ARG A 253 -53.16 26.96 -53.02
N LEU A 254 -52.51 26.95 -54.19
CA LEU A 254 -53.16 26.70 -55.47
C LEU A 254 -53.72 25.29 -55.52
N ILE A 255 -52.94 24.28 -55.14
CA ILE A 255 -53.40 22.89 -55.05
C ILE A 255 -54.55 22.79 -54.04
N TRP A 256 -54.43 23.43 -52.88
CA TRP A 256 -55.48 23.43 -51.87
C TRP A 256 -56.76 24.11 -52.37
N ASN A 257 -56.64 25.21 -53.10
CA ASN A 257 -57.78 25.90 -53.70
C ASN A 257 -58.40 25.07 -54.83
N SER A 258 -57.62 24.35 -55.62
CA SER A 258 -58.13 23.39 -56.60
C SER A 258 -58.82 22.20 -55.94
N CYS A 259 -58.30 21.71 -54.81
CA CYS A 259 -58.99 20.70 -54.01
C CYS A 259 -60.28 21.25 -53.40
N LEU A 260 -60.29 22.49 -52.90
CA LEU A 260 -61.49 23.13 -52.36
C LEU A 260 -62.54 23.39 -53.44
N SER A 261 -62.14 23.84 -54.63
CA SER A 261 -63.06 24.03 -55.75
C SER A 261 -63.62 22.68 -56.23
N TRP A 262 -62.77 21.65 -56.32
CA TRP A 262 -63.21 20.29 -56.63
C TRP A 262 -64.17 19.74 -55.55
N ILE A 263 -63.88 19.98 -54.26
CA ILE A 263 -64.77 19.58 -53.16
C ILE A 263 -66.10 20.32 -53.29
N GLN A 264 -66.11 21.62 -53.56
CA GLN A 264 -67.34 22.40 -53.75
C GLN A 264 -68.15 21.92 -54.96
N GLU A 265 -67.50 21.66 -56.10
CA GLU A 265 -68.16 21.13 -57.31
C GLU A 265 -68.71 19.71 -57.09
N ASN A 266 -68.02 18.92 -56.27
CA ASN A 266 -68.41 17.54 -56.00
C ASN A 266 -69.12 17.35 -54.65
N GLN A 267 -69.56 18.41 -53.97
CA GLN A 267 -70.24 18.32 -52.67
C GLN A 267 -71.44 17.35 -52.72
N ASN A 268 -72.18 17.35 -53.83
CA ASN A 268 -73.33 16.47 -54.03
C ASN A 268 -72.95 14.99 -54.19
N TYR A 269 -71.78 14.71 -54.80
CA TYR A 269 -71.21 13.36 -54.92
C TYR A 269 -70.54 12.92 -53.62
N ILE A 270 -69.91 13.85 -52.90
CA ILE A 270 -69.29 13.61 -51.60
C ILE A 270 -70.37 13.20 -50.60
N VAL A 271 -71.54 13.83 -50.55
CA VAL A 271 -72.64 13.37 -49.67
C VAL A 271 -73.11 11.95 -50.01
N SER A 272 -73.19 11.60 -51.31
CA SER A 272 -73.55 10.24 -51.75
C SER A 272 -72.45 9.19 -51.48
N ILE A 273 -71.18 9.61 -51.54
CA ILE A 273 -70.03 8.77 -51.24
C ILE A 273 -69.80 8.69 -49.73
N GLU A 274 -70.16 9.71 -48.96
CA GLU A 274 -70.05 9.78 -47.51
C GLU A 274 -71.07 8.85 -46.85
N ASP A 275 -72.24 8.62 -47.47
CA ASP A 275 -73.15 7.53 -47.08
C ASP A 275 -72.59 6.12 -47.41
N VAL A 276 -71.75 5.98 -48.44
CA VAL A 276 -71.05 4.72 -48.79
C VAL A 276 -69.76 4.51 -47.98
N ILE A 277 -69.08 5.59 -47.59
CA ILE A 277 -67.90 5.59 -46.71
C ILE A 277 -68.31 5.37 -45.25
N ASN A 278 -69.51 5.81 -44.86
CA ASN A 278 -70.12 5.51 -43.57
C ASN A 278 -70.68 4.08 -43.51
N ASP A 279 -70.45 3.23 -44.52
CA ASP A 279 -70.51 1.78 -44.37
C ASP A 279 -69.35 1.30 -43.47
N ARG A 280 -69.62 1.34 -42.17
CA ARG A 280 -68.73 1.01 -41.03
C ARG A 280 -68.26 -0.45 -40.98
N ALA A 281 -67.75 -1.00 -42.09
CA ALA A 281 -67.23 -2.36 -42.13
C ALA A 281 -65.95 -2.46 -42.96
N ASN A 282 -64.81 -2.35 -42.27
CA ASN A 282 -63.54 -3.04 -42.57
C ASN A 282 -62.52 -2.39 -43.52
N LYS A 283 -61.94 -1.25 -43.12
CA LYS A 283 -60.74 -0.70 -43.79
C LYS A 283 -59.56 -0.35 -42.85
N TYR A 284 -59.14 -1.24 -41.95
CA TYR A 284 -57.74 -1.32 -41.51
C TYR A 284 -57.39 -2.76 -41.09
N ARG A 285 -56.80 -3.56 -41.99
CA ARG A 285 -56.05 -4.77 -41.62
C ARG A 285 -54.57 -4.50 -41.86
N LEU A 286 -53.79 -4.43 -40.79
CA LEU A 286 -52.33 -4.46 -40.86
C LEU A 286 -51.90 -5.88 -41.27
N ASN A 287 -51.62 -6.10 -42.55
CA ASN A 287 -51.05 -7.35 -43.04
C ASN A 287 -49.53 -7.30 -42.85
N GLY A 288 -49.00 -8.10 -41.91
CA GLY A 288 -47.56 -8.22 -41.64
C GLY A 288 -46.83 -9.22 -42.54
N GLN A 289 -47.19 -9.29 -43.83
CA GLN A 289 -46.52 -10.19 -44.80
C GLN A 289 -45.26 -9.58 -45.43
N ASP A 290 -45.14 -8.25 -45.45
CA ASP A 290 -44.04 -7.55 -46.15
C ASP A 290 -42.85 -7.17 -45.26
N ILE A 291 -42.83 -7.59 -43.99
CA ILE A 291 -41.76 -7.22 -43.05
C ILE A 291 -40.81 -8.42 -42.90
N SER A 292 -39.62 -8.35 -43.49
CA SER A 292 -38.56 -9.34 -43.30
C SER A 292 -37.77 -9.03 -42.02
N LEU A 293 -37.98 -9.77 -40.93
CA LEU A 293 -37.06 -9.72 -39.78
C LEU A 293 -35.80 -10.55 -40.06
N GLN A 294 -34.66 -9.89 -40.09
CA GLN A 294 -33.35 -10.54 -40.01
C GLN A 294 -32.78 -10.25 -38.62
N VAL A 295 -32.69 -11.30 -37.80
CA VAL A 295 -32.00 -11.23 -36.51
C VAL A 295 -30.57 -11.74 -36.73
N PRO A 296 -29.53 -10.92 -36.44
CA PRO A 296 -28.13 -11.34 -36.61
C PRO A 296 -27.79 -12.61 -35.80
N GLU A 297 -27.00 -13.52 -36.38
CA GLU A 297 -26.67 -14.84 -35.81
C GLU A 297 -26.05 -14.77 -34.40
N ILE A 298 -25.28 -13.73 -34.12
CA ILE A 298 -24.65 -13.49 -32.81
C ILE A 298 -25.73 -13.28 -31.74
N MET A 299 -26.84 -12.64 -32.09
CA MET A 299 -27.99 -12.42 -31.21
C MET A 299 -28.81 -13.69 -31.03
N MET A 300 -28.93 -14.52 -32.08
CA MET A 300 -29.60 -15.83 -31.99
C MET A 300 -28.92 -16.75 -30.98
N ASN A 301 -27.59 -16.84 -31.02
CA ASN A 301 -26.83 -17.69 -30.09
C ASN A 301 -26.84 -17.17 -28.64
N MET A 302 -26.88 -15.85 -28.45
CA MET A 302 -26.94 -15.27 -27.09
C MET A 302 -28.32 -15.42 -26.44
N TRP A 303 -29.38 -15.58 -27.23
CA TRP A 303 -30.76 -15.61 -26.75
C TRP A 303 -31.40 -16.99 -26.84
N GLU A 304 -30.63 -18.02 -27.21
CA GLU A 304 -31.12 -19.38 -27.47
C GLU A 304 -31.87 -19.98 -26.28
N ASP A 305 -31.36 -19.78 -25.06
CA ASP A 305 -32.03 -20.20 -23.81
C ASP A 305 -33.32 -19.41 -23.52
N GLU A 306 -33.38 -18.14 -23.91
CA GLU A 306 -34.54 -17.26 -23.71
C GLU A 306 -35.64 -17.52 -24.74
N PHE A 307 -35.28 -17.89 -25.97
CA PHE A 307 -36.22 -18.37 -27.00
C PHE A 307 -36.96 -19.63 -26.53
N GLN A 308 -36.25 -20.56 -25.89
CA GLN A 308 -36.84 -21.80 -25.36
C GLN A 308 -37.76 -21.53 -24.16
N LYS A 309 -37.38 -20.64 -23.24
CA LYS A 309 -38.20 -20.29 -22.06
C LYS A 309 -39.45 -19.48 -22.40
N ALA A 310 -39.35 -18.53 -23.33
CA ALA A 310 -40.43 -17.61 -23.65
C ALA A 310 -41.39 -18.08 -24.77
N ARG A 311 -41.15 -19.26 -25.36
CA ARG A 311 -41.90 -19.84 -26.51
C ARG A 311 -42.11 -18.81 -27.63
N ILE A 312 -41.04 -18.16 -28.06
CA ILE A 312 -41.10 -17.12 -29.10
C ILE A 312 -40.87 -17.78 -30.46
N SER A 313 -41.94 -17.91 -31.26
CA SER A 313 -41.84 -18.27 -32.67
C SER A 313 -42.05 -17.00 -33.51
N PRO A 314 -41.01 -16.43 -34.15
CA PRO A 314 -41.12 -15.18 -34.91
C PRO A 314 -42.14 -15.26 -36.06
N TRP A 315 -42.42 -16.47 -36.54
CA TRP A 315 -43.41 -16.76 -37.56
C TRP A 315 -44.34 -17.85 -37.08
N GLN A 316 -45.64 -17.57 -37.05
CA GLN A 316 -46.67 -18.58 -36.84
C GLN A 316 -47.61 -18.55 -38.05
N CYS A 317 -47.61 -19.62 -38.85
CA CYS A 317 -48.44 -19.76 -40.05
C CYS A 317 -48.33 -18.58 -41.07
N GLY A 318 -47.12 -18.14 -41.40
CA GLY A 318 -46.88 -17.13 -42.45
C GLY A 318 -47.28 -15.70 -42.09
N ARG A 319 -47.49 -15.41 -40.80
CA ARG A 319 -47.71 -14.06 -40.26
C ARG A 319 -46.76 -13.78 -39.10
N LEU A 320 -46.26 -12.54 -39.02
CA LEU A 320 -45.46 -12.07 -37.90
C LEU A 320 -46.35 -11.89 -36.67
N ASP A 321 -45.99 -12.54 -35.57
CA ASP A 321 -46.59 -12.25 -34.28
C ASP A 321 -45.96 -10.99 -33.67
N LEU A 322 -46.72 -9.90 -33.64
CA LEU A 322 -46.29 -8.60 -33.10
C LEU A 322 -45.92 -8.68 -31.61
N ILE A 323 -46.52 -9.63 -30.87
CA ILE A 323 -46.22 -9.84 -29.45
C ILE A 323 -44.81 -10.43 -29.30
N SER A 324 -44.45 -11.36 -30.17
CA SER A 324 -43.10 -11.93 -30.25
C SER A 324 -42.04 -10.89 -30.64
N LEU A 325 -42.39 -9.93 -31.50
CA LEU A 325 -41.51 -8.81 -31.87
C LEU A 325 -41.24 -7.84 -30.71
N LEU A 326 -42.28 -7.47 -29.97
CA LEU A 326 -42.13 -6.58 -28.81
C LEU A 326 -41.30 -7.22 -27.69
N LYS A 327 -41.41 -8.54 -27.52
CA LYS A 327 -40.55 -9.29 -26.60
C LYS A 327 -39.09 -9.24 -27.04
N LEU A 328 -38.80 -9.47 -28.33
CA LEU A 328 -37.43 -9.35 -28.88
C LEU A 328 -36.84 -7.95 -28.70
N TRP A 329 -37.64 -6.91 -28.93
CA TRP A 329 -37.21 -5.52 -28.71
C TRP A 329 -36.87 -5.24 -27.25
N ARG A 330 -37.66 -5.76 -26.32
CA ARG A 330 -37.38 -5.63 -24.89
C ARG A 330 -36.05 -6.32 -24.51
N PHE A 331 -35.77 -7.50 -25.04
CA PHE A 331 -34.52 -8.22 -24.78
C PHE A 331 -33.30 -7.53 -25.40
N ALA A 332 -33.44 -6.96 -26.60
CA ALA A 332 -32.41 -6.12 -27.22
C ALA A 332 -32.06 -4.90 -26.36
N LEU A 333 -33.08 -4.24 -25.82
CA LEU A 333 -32.89 -3.08 -24.95
C LEU A 333 -32.27 -3.46 -23.59
N GLN A 334 -32.66 -4.61 -23.02
CA GLN A 334 -32.05 -5.11 -21.77
C GLN A 334 -30.57 -5.45 -21.94
N THR A 335 -30.20 -6.18 -23.00
CA THR A 335 -28.79 -6.51 -23.27
C THR A 335 -27.93 -5.28 -23.54
N LEU A 336 -28.48 -4.26 -24.20
CA LEU A 336 -27.78 -2.96 -24.34
C LEU A 336 -27.61 -2.28 -22.99
N ASN A 337 -28.65 -2.27 -22.15
CA ASN A 337 -28.59 -1.67 -20.83
C ASN A 337 -27.56 -2.38 -19.92
N ASP A 338 -27.52 -3.72 -19.93
CA ASP A 338 -26.57 -4.50 -19.14
C ASP A 338 -25.12 -4.26 -19.59
N LYS A 339 -24.87 -4.12 -20.91
CA LYS A 339 -23.55 -3.76 -21.43
C LYS A 339 -23.15 -2.33 -21.05
N ILE A 340 -24.09 -1.38 -21.03
CA ILE A 340 -23.85 0.01 -20.62
C ILE A 340 -23.60 0.11 -19.11
N ILE A 341 -24.26 -0.72 -18.30
CA ILE A 341 -24.04 -0.76 -16.85
C ILE A 341 -22.67 -1.39 -16.55
N ASN A 342 -22.34 -2.53 -17.17
CA ASN A 342 -21.06 -3.20 -16.97
C ASN A 342 -19.85 -2.37 -17.44
N SER A 343 -19.99 -1.57 -18.51
CA SER A 343 -18.90 -0.69 -18.97
C SER A 343 -18.61 0.46 -17.99
N LYS A 344 -19.63 0.99 -17.29
CA LYS A 344 -19.46 1.98 -16.23
C LYS A 344 -18.81 1.38 -14.98
N THR A 345 -19.14 0.14 -14.62
CA THR A 345 -18.57 -0.54 -13.45
C THR A 345 -17.07 -0.82 -13.60
N ILE A 346 -16.62 -1.20 -14.81
CA ILE A 346 -15.20 -1.48 -15.08
C ILE A 346 -14.34 -0.21 -15.05
N GLN A 347 -14.87 0.94 -15.49
CA GLN A 347 -14.16 2.23 -15.43
C GLN A 347 -14.10 2.83 -14.02
N HIS A 348 -15.14 2.65 -13.20
CA HIS A 348 -15.13 3.15 -11.81
C HIS A 348 -14.28 2.29 -10.87
N GLN A 349 -14.28 0.96 -11.02
CA GLN A 349 -13.48 0.07 -10.17
C GLN A 349 -11.96 0.16 -10.42
N THR A 350 -11.54 0.45 -11.65
CA THR A 350 -10.10 0.60 -11.98
C THR A 350 -9.51 1.93 -11.52
N LEU A 351 -10.33 2.97 -11.35
CA LEU A 351 -9.87 4.30 -10.93
C LEU A 351 -9.78 4.46 -9.40
N GLU A 352 -10.66 3.82 -8.63
CA GLU A 352 -10.72 4.02 -7.18
C GLU A 352 -9.73 3.16 -6.37
N SER A 353 -9.35 1.97 -6.84
CA SER A 353 -8.62 1.00 -6.02
C SER A 353 -7.09 1.11 -6.07
N LEU A 354 -6.50 1.85 -7.02
CA LEU A 354 -5.04 1.83 -7.24
C LEU A 354 -4.32 3.15 -6.92
N GLU A 355 -5.00 4.30 -6.83
CA GLU A 355 -4.31 5.60 -6.69
C GLU A 355 -4.67 6.39 -5.43
N ASN A 356 -5.93 6.35 -4.94
CA ASN A 356 -6.38 7.23 -3.86
C ASN A 356 -5.78 6.94 -2.48
N GLU A 357 -5.58 5.67 -2.10
CA GLU A 357 -4.91 5.33 -0.84
C GLU A 357 -3.43 5.72 -0.85
N SER A 358 -2.76 5.60 -2.00
CA SER A 358 -1.35 5.93 -2.15
C SER A 358 -1.10 7.45 -2.09
N LEU A 359 -2.00 8.25 -2.68
CA LEU A 359 -1.93 9.71 -2.60
C LEU A 359 -2.27 10.22 -1.20
N SER A 360 -3.34 9.75 -0.58
CA SER A 360 -3.72 10.19 0.78
C SER A 360 -2.63 9.88 1.80
N PHE A 361 -2.02 8.68 1.71
CA PHE A 361 -0.93 8.29 2.60
C PHE A 361 0.34 9.12 2.38
N THR A 362 0.69 9.42 1.12
CA THR A 362 1.89 10.24 0.82
C THR A 362 1.70 11.71 1.20
N VAL A 363 0.50 12.27 1.03
CA VAL A 363 0.16 13.64 1.46
C VAL A 363 0.26 13.76 2.98
N LYS A 364 -0.37 12.84 3.75
CA LYS A 364 -0.28 12.85 5.22
C LYS A 364 1.16 12.78 5.71
N LYS A 365 1.97 11.90 5.10
CA LYS A 365 3.39 11.77 5.44
C LYS A 365 4.20 13.04 5.14
N LEU A 366 3.86 13.77 4.06
CA LEU A 366 4.50 15.04 3.73
C LEU A 366 4.07 16.16 4.69
N GLU A 367 2.81 16.20 5.10
CA GLU A 367 2.32 17.16 6.11
C GLU A 367 3.02 16.96 7.46
N GLU A 368 3.16 15.71 7.91
CA GLU A 368 3.92 15.37 9.12
C GLU A 368 5.39 15.83 8.99
N GLN A 369 6.03 15.58 7.85
CA GLN A 369 7.41 16.04 7.61
C GLN A 369 7.55 17.56 7.62
N LEU A 370 6.56 18.29 7.08
CA LEU A 370 6.54 19.76 7.05
C LEU A 370 6.34 20.36 8.44
N THR A 371 5.49 19.76 9.28
CA THR A 371 5.33 20.20 10.68
C THR A 371 6.61 19.99 11.49
N GLU A 372 7.30 18.87 11.28
CA GLU A 372 8.59 18.59 11.94
C GLU A 372 9.69 19.56 11.46
N GLN A 373 9.73 19.92 10.17
CA GLN A 373 10.64 20.96 9.68
C GLN A 373 10.38 22.32 10.32
N LYS A 374 9.12 22.74 10.44
CA LYS A 374 8.76 23.99 11.13
C LYS A 374 9.22 23.97 12.59
N ARG A 375 9.12 22.84 13.28
CA ARG A 375 9.62 22.67 14.65
C ARG A 375 11.16 22.76 14.70
N GLN A 376 11.86 22.10 13.79
CA GLN A 376 13.33 22.15 13.70
C GLN A 376 13.84 23.57 13.44
N VAL A 377 13.25 24.29 12.49
CA VAL A 377 13.62 25.68 12.18
C VAL A 377 13.39 26.59 13.40
N LYS A 378 12.28 26.42 14.14
CA LYS A 378 12.03 27.14 15.39
C LYS A 378 13.09 26.82 16.47
N SER A 379 13.49 25.56 16.60
CA SER A 379 14.53 25.18 17.57
C SER A 379 15.90 25.75 17.21
N LEU A 380 16.25 25.81 15.92
CA LEU A 380 17.48 26.42 15.44
C LEU A 380 17.47 27.94 15.58
N SER A 381 16.33 28.60 15.38
CA SER A 381 16.23 30.05 15.61
C SER A 381 16.35 30.39 17.10
N MET A 382 15.74 29.59 17.99
CA MET A 382 15.92 29.72 19.43
C MET A 382 17.39 29.52 19.84
N LEU A 383 18.04 28.47 19.32
CA LEU A 383 19.47 28.21 19.58
C LEU A 383 20.34 29.37 19.08
N LYS A 384 20.10 29.85 17.86
CA LYS A 384 20.82 31.00 17.28
C LYS A 384 20.67 32.25 18.13
N ASN A 385 19.47 32.52 18.65
CA ASN A 385 19.23 33.65 19.55
C ASN A 385 19.97 33.48 20.88
N SER A 386 19.93 32.28 21.47
CA SER A 386 20.67 31.97 22.70
C SER A 386 22.19 32.12 22.52
N LEU A 387 22.74 31.67 21.38
CA LEU A 387 24.15 31.84 21.05
C LEU A 387 24.52 33.30 20.80
N ARG A 388 23.64 34.10 20.18
CA ARG A 388 23.87 35.55 20.02
C ARG A 388 23.90 36.28 21.36
N ILE A 389 22.99 35.94 22.27
CA ILE A 389 22.96 36.51 23.63
C ILE A 389 24.28 36.18 24.34
N ARG A 390 24.69 34.91 24.34
CA ARG A 390 25.97 34.46 24.92
C ARG A 390 27.19 35.14 24.31
N LEU A 391 27.20 35.36 22.99
CA LEU A 391 28.30 36.03 22.29
C LEU A 391 28.37 37.51 22.67
N ASN A 392 27.22 38.18 22.83
CA ASN A 392 27.17 39.56 23.29
C ASN A 392 27.65 39.68 24.75
N GLU A 393 27.25 38.77 25.63
CA GLU A 393 27.73 38.70 27.02
C GLU A 393 29.26 38.55 27.11
N ILE A 394 29.87 37.78 26.20
CA ILE A 394 31.34 37.60 26.12
C ILE A 394 32.03 38.84 25.55
N ASN A 395 31.40 39.57 24.62
CA ASN A 395 31.97 40.78 24.03
C ASN A 395 31.81 42.03 24.92
N GLU A 396 30.88 42.00 25.88
CA GLU A 396 30.67 43.05 26.89
C GLU A 396 31.48 42.83 28.19
N SER A 397 32.13 41.67 28.33
CA SER A 397 33.09 41.33 29.40
C SER A 397 34.53 41.52 28.93
#